data_AF-A0A498LWC1-F1
#
_entry.id   AF-A0A498LWC1-F1
#
_cell.length_a   1.000
_cell.length_b   1.000
_cell.length_c   1.000
_cell.angle_alpha   90.00
_cell.angle_beta   90.00
_cell.angle_gamma   90.00
#
_symmetry.space_group_name_H-M   'P 1'
#
loop_
_entity.id
_entity.type
_entity.pdbx_description
1 polymer ?
#
loop_
_entity_poly.entity_id
_entity_poly.type
_entity_poly.pdbx_seq_one_letter_code
_entity_poly.pdbx_strand_id
1 'polypeptide(L)'
;MSVMCVKGVKDVLKLAGRGFIFLGICTWLIYMFPRLKSFFCPVYQELPDSPLQEANTQKQEQVRRIQQHQHNDKTSDYAESVLKPRQNLLLQQKMERYHRMTGETWKLSQGFPVGGEEDQMCHDADVDKNPNEGARRRRKLLQTVTQDPVQQEVPKQKKVIVLPDEPSADTEGLLSDWMMKTGYHPALYTLCTSYPRKVLVIAADMSLEEAGIHANTVLNVEENEQSIT
;
A
#
# COMPACT_ATOMS: atom_id res chain seq x y z
N MET A 1 75.63 6.63 56.32
CA MET A 1 74.25 6.80 55.81
C MET A 1 74.29 7.03 54.29
N SER A 2 74.51 6.00 53.47
CA SER A 2 74.52 6.18 51.99
C SER A 2 73.94 5.02 51.19
N VAL A 3 73.48 3.94 51.83
CA VAL A 3 73.00 2.73 51.13
C VAL A 3 71.46 2.70 51.02
N MET A 4 70.74 3.55 51.76
CA MET A 4 69.27 3.62 51.72
C MET A 4 68.71 4.43 50.53
N CYS A 5 69.49 5.34 49.93
CA CYS A 5 68.99 6.20 48.84
C CYS A 5 68.86 5.43 47.51
N VAL A 6 69.80 4.53 47.20
CA VAL A 6 69.84 3.82 45.91
C VAL A 6 68.75 2.74 45.77
N LYS A 7 68.28 2.15 46.89
CA LYS A 7 67.18 1.18 46.86
C LYS A 7 65.84 1.84 46.50
N GLY A 8 65.57 3.03 47.05
CA GLY A 8 64.32 3.75 46.78
C GLY A 8 64.14 4.17 45.31
N VAL A 9 65.21 4.59 44.63
CA VAL A 9 65.12 5.05 43.22
C VAL A 9 64.73 3.92 42.27
N LYS A 10 65.16 2.69 42.54
CA LYS A 10 64.84 1.52 41.71
C LYS A 10 63.37 1.10 41.85
N ASP A 11 62.80 1.26 43.04
CA ASP A 11 61.39 0.96 43.29
C ASP A 11 60.47 2.05 42.74
N VAL A 12 60.89 3.32 42.79
CA VAL A 12 60.19 4.43 42.12
C VAL A 12 60.22 4.26 40.60
N LEU A 13 61.35 3.86 40.03
CA LEU A 13 61.46 3.60 38.59
C LEU A 13 60.61 2.40 38.15
N LYS A 14 60.52 1.34 38.97
CA LYS A 14 59.62 0.20 38.74
C LYS A 14 58.14 0.59 38.83
N LEU A 15 57.78 1.48 39.76
CA LEU A 15 56.41 1.94 39.92
C LEU A 15 55.98 2.85 38.75
N ALA A 16 56.87 3.77 38.34
CA ALA A 16 56.66 4.61 37.17
C ALA A 16 56.54 3.78 35.87
N GLY A 17 57.42 2.79 35.68
CA GLY A 17 57.36 1.89 34.53
C GLY A 17 56.05 1.10 34.44
N ARG A 18 55.53 0.60 35.57
CA ARG A 18 54.20 -0.04 35.62
C ARG A 18 53.09 0.93 35.23
N GLY A 19 53.14 2.17 35.73
CA GLY A 19 52.18 3.21 35.37
C GLY A 19 52.13 3.48 33.85
N PHE A 20 53.28 3.61 33.20
CA PHE A 20 53.33 3.80 31.74
C PHE A 20 52.81 2.60 30.95
N ILE A 21 53.07 1.36 31.43
CA ILE A 21 52.53 0.16 30.80
C ILE A 21 51.00 0.14 30.92
N PHE A 22 50.44 0.44 32.10
CA PHE A 22 48.99 0.53 32.27
C PHE A 22 48.38 1.62 31.39
N LEU A 23 49.03 2.78 31.28
CA LEU A 23 48.57 3.87 30.41
C LEU A 23 48.58 3.45 28.93
N GLY A 24 49.63 2.73 28.49
CA GLY A 24 49.73 2.16 27.15
C GLY A 24 48.64 1.12 26.86
N ILE A 25 48.35 0.23 27.82
CA ILE A 25 47.28 -0.75 27.67
C ILE A 25 45.91 -0.08 27.67
N CYS A 26 45.65 0.90 28.55
CA CYS A 26 44.39 1.63 28.57
C CYS A 26 44.16 2.41 27.28
N THR A 27 45.18 3.08 26.74
CA THR A 27 45.08 3.79 25.47
C THR A 27 44.86 2.83 24.30
N TRP A 28 45.54 1.69 24.28
CA TRP A 28 45.30 0.63 23.29
C TRP A 28 43.89 0.04 23.40
N LEU A 29 43.41 -0.21 24.62
CA LEU A 29 42.04 -0.66 24.88
C LEU A 29 41.02 0.37 24.41
N ILE A 30 41.21 1.67 24.64
CA ILE A 30 40.32 2.72 24.14
C ILE A 30 40.30 2.76 22.59
N TYR A 31 41.46 2.58 21.95
CA TYR A 31 41.55 2.56 20.49
C TYR A 31 40.96 1.28 19.87
N MET A 32 41.09 0.15 20.55
CA MET A 32 40.55 -1.14 20.13
C MET A 32 39.11 -1.38 20.62
N PHE A 33 38.60 -0.58 21.56
CA PHE A 33 37.24 -0.67 22.10
C PHE A 33 36.16 -0.64 21.00
N PRO A 34 36.25 0.20 19.95
CA PRO A 34 35.27 0.18 18.85
C PRO A 34 35.27 -1.17 18.11
N ARG A 35 36.44 -1.79 17.95
CA ARG A 35 36.60 -3.09 17.30
C ARG A 35 36.19 -4.27 18.20
N LEU A 36 36.48 -4.18 19.49
CA LEU A 36 36.17 -5.19 20.50
C LEU A 36 34.71 -5.10 20.97
N LYS A 37 34.04 -3.96 20.84
CA LYS A 37 32.60 -3.79 21.12
C LYS A 37 31.75 -4.77 20.32
N SER A 38 32.15 -5.05 19.07
CA SER A 38 31.53 -6.08 18.22
C SER A 38 31.64 -7.50 18.81
N PHE A 39 32.71 -7.80 19.57
CA PHE A 39 32.94 -9.11 20.17
C PHE A 39 32.35 -9.25 21.59
N PHE A 40 32.32 -8.17 22.39
CA PHE A 40 31.86 -8.22 23.78
C PHE A 40 30.38 -7.88 23.97
N CYS A 41 29.68 -7.41 22.93
CA CYS A 41 28.25 -7.16 23.03
C CYS A 41 27.48 -7.52 21.76
N PRO A 42 27.03 -8.78 21.64
CA PRO A 42 25.97 -9.14 20.72
C PRO A 42 24.57 -8.82 21.30
N VAL A 43 24.47 -8.29 22.53
CA VAL A 43 23.22 -8.08 23.29
C VAL A 43 23.25 -6.76 24.08
N TYR A 44 23.61 -5.64 23.44
CA TYR A 44 22.92 -4.38 23.74
C TYR A 44 21.88 -4.21 22.63
N GLN A 45 20.89 -5.11 22.64
CA GLN A 45 19.59 -4.84 22.05
C GLN A 45 19.11 -3.53 22.68
N GLU A 46 18.67 -2.58 21.85
CA GLU A 46 18.02 -1.32 22.21
C GLU A 46 17.57 -1.25 23.68
N LEU A 47 18.31 -0.53 24.51
CA LEU A 47 17.78 -0.04 25.76
C LEU A 47 16.98 1.23 25.40
N PRO A 48 15.64 1.22 25.52
CA PRO A 48 14.79 2.35 25.14
C PRO A 48 14.92 3.45 26.21
N ASP A 49 16.06 4.13 26.26
CA ASP A 49 16.41 5.04 27.36
C ASP A 49 16.32 6.53 26.97
N SER A 50 15.58 6.87 25.91
CA SER A 50 15.26 8.27 25.64
C SER A 50 13.75 8.48 25.47
N PRO A 51 13.08 9.27 26.36
CA PRO A 51 11.68 9.64 26.20
C PRO A 51 11.42 10.40 24.88
N LEU A 52 12.47 10.89 24.24
CA LEU A 52 12.41 11.56 22.95
C LEU A 52 12.17 10.56 21.80
N GLN A 53 12.73 9.35 21.86
CA GLN A 53 12.56 8.32 20.84
C GLN A 53 11.14 7.73 20.89
N GLU A 54 10.62 7.43 22.09
CA GLU A 54 9.23 7.00 22.28
C GLU A 54 8.22 8.05 21.82
N ALA A 55 8.50 9.34 22.07
CA ALA A 55 7.62 10.42 21.60
C ALA A 55 7.58 10.51 20.06
N ASN A 56 8.70 10.22 19.39
CA ASN A 56 8.76 10.24 17.93
C ASN A 56 8.03 9.04 17.31
N THR A 57 8.19 7.84 17.87
CA THR A 57 7.47 6.64 17.41
C THR A 57 5.97 6.79 17.61
N GLN A 58 5.53 7.33 18.76
CA GLN A 58 4.13 7.62 19.02
C GLN A 58 3.56 8.65 18.04
N LYS A 59 4.31 9.73 17.73
CA LYS A 59 3.88 10.71 16.72
C LYS A 59 3.75 10.09 15.34
N GLN A 60 4.70 9.25 14.95
CA GLN A 60 4.65 8.54 13.67
C GLN A 60 3.43 7.60 13.60
N GLU A 61 3.17 6.85 14.67
CA GLU A 61 2.02 5.96 14.76
C GLU A 61 0.69 6.74 14.71
N GLN A 62 0.62 7.91 15.36
CA GLN A 62 -0.55 8.79 15.30
C GLN A 62 -0.82 9.28 13.87
N VAL A 63 0.21 9.74 13.15
CA VAL A 63 0.06 10.16 11.75
C VAL A 63 -0.48 9.02 10.89
N ARG A 64 0.05 7.80 11.06
CA ARG A 64 -0.42 6.61 10.35
C ARG A 64 -1.88 6.31 10.64
N ARG A 65 -2.28 6.34 11.91
CA ARG A 65 -3.67 6.09 12.32
C ARG A 65 -4.61 7.14 11.73
N ILE A 66 -4.25 8.42 11.79
CA ILE A 66 -5.05 9.52 11.22
C ILE A 66 -5.22 9.31 9.72
N GLN A 67 -4.15 8.97 9.00
CA GLN A 67 -4.22 8.72 7.56
C GLN A 67 -5.12 7.51 7.25
N GLN A 68 -5.00 6.42 8.00
CA GLN A 68 -5.85 5.24 7.83
C GLN A 68 -7.33 5.55 8.10
N HIS A 69 -7.62 6.33 9.14
CA HIS A 69 -8.97 6.82 9.43
C HIS A 69 -9.51 7.64 8.26
N GLN A 70 -8.76 8.61 7.75
CA GLN A 70 -9.20 9.41 6.59
C GLN A 70 -9.50 8.55 5.35
N HIS A 71 -8.70 7.52 5.07
CA HIS A 71 -8.98 6.62 3.95
C HIS A 71 -10.22 5.76 4.21
N ASN A 72 -10.43 5.31 5.44
CA ASN A 72 -11.62 4.56 5.82
C ASN A 72 -12.87 5.43 5.69
N ASP A 73 -12.84 6.64 6.25
CA ASP A 73 -13.95 7.61 6.20
C ASP A 73 -14.33 7.93 4.75
N LYS A 74 -13.36 8.24 3.89
CA LYS A 74 -13.60 8.45 2.46
C LYS A 74 -14.26 7.23 1.79
N THR A 75 -13.86 6.03 2.20
CA THR A 75 -14.38 4.78 1.63
C THR A 75 -15.80 4.51 2.11
N SER A 76 -16.11 4.77 3.39
CA SER A 76 -17.48 4.68 3.91
C SER A 76 -18.36 5.74 3.26
N ASP A 77 -17.92 6.99 3.19
CA ASP A 77 -18.66 8.10 2.60
C ASP A 77 -19.03 7.81 1.15
N TYR A 78 -18.10 7.27 0.35
CA TYR A 78 -18.39 6.87 -1.02
C TYR A 78 -19.42 5.73 -1.10
N ALA A 79 -19.31 4.73 -0.21
CA ALA A 79 -20.28 3.65 -0.15
C ALA A 79 -21.69 4.17 0.16
N GLU A 80 -21.80 5.14 1.07
CA GLU A 80 -23.09 5.70 1.47
C GLU A 80 -23.66 6.70 0.45
N SER A 81 -22.83 7.56 -0.12
CA SER A 81 -23.26 8.65 -1.01
C SER A 81 -23.42 8.24 -2.47
N VAL A 82 -22.70 7.21 -2.93
CA VAL A 82 -22.71 6.80 -4.35
C VAL A 82 -23.33 5.42 -4.53
N LEU A 83 -22.92 4.43 -3.72
CA LEU A 83 -23.37 3.05 -3.92
C LEU A 83 -24.82 2.84 -3.44
N LYS A 84 -25.15 3.26 -2.20
CA LYS A 84 -26.51 3.08 -1.66
C LYS A 84 -27.57 3.78 -2.53
N PRO A 85 -27.41 5.05 -3.00
CA PRO A 85 -28.45 5.73 -3.77
C PRO A 85 -28.65 5.09 -5.14
N ARG A 86 -27.58 4.61 -5.79
CA ARG A 86 -27.70 3.84 -7.05
C ARG A 86 -28.47 2.54 -6.85
N GLN A 87 -28.18 1.81 -5.78
CA GLN A 87 -28.89 0.57 -5.46
C GLN A 87 -30.37 0.83 -5.12
N ASN A 88 -30.66 1.86 -4.31
CA ASN A 88 -32.02 2.26 -3.95
C ASN A 88 -32.82 2.74 -5.17
N LEU A 89 -32.19 3.49 -6.09
CA LEU A 89 -32.83 3.94 -7.32
C LEU A 89 -33.29 2.76 -8.18
N LEU A 90 -32.44 1.73 -8.32
CA LEU A 90 -32.80 0.52 -9.05
C LEU A 90 -33.94 -0.26 -8.38
N LEU A 91 -33.95 -0.34 -7.05
CA LEU A 91 -35.04 -0.96 -6.30
C LEU A 91 -36.35 -0.18 -6.49
N GLN A 92 -36.29 1.15 -6.40
CA GLN A 92 -37.44 2.03 -6.59
C GLN A 92 -38.00 1.91 -8.00
N GLN A 93 -37.15 1.90 -9.04
CA GLN A 93 -37.59 1.69 -10.42
C GLN A 93 -38.28 0.32 -10.61
N LYS A 94 -37.77 -0.74 -9.97
CA LYS A 94 -38.43 -2.06 -9.99
C LYS A 94 -39.79 -2.03 -9.31
N MET A 95 -39.88 -1.37 -8.15
CA MET A 95 -41.13 -1.22 -7.40
C MET A 95 -42.16 -0.39 -8.19
N GLU A 96 -41.75 0.73 -8.77
CA GLU A 96 -42.60 1.58 -9.62
C GLU A 96 -43.06 0.83 -10.87
N ARG A 97 -42.16 0.07 -11.52
CA ARG A 97 -42.52 -0.81 -12.65
C ARG A 97 -43.55 -1.86 -12.23
N TYR A 98 -43.37 -2.48 -11.06
CA TYR A 98 -44.33 -3.43 -10.51
C TYR A 98 -45.68 -2.76 -10.27
N HIS A 99 -45.73 -1.58 -9.63
CA HIS A 99 -46.98 -0.85 -9.42
C HIS A 99 -47.62 -0.37 -10.72
N ARG A 100 -46.82 0.04 -11.71
CA ARG A 100 -47.32 0.42 -13.04
C ARG A 100 -47.95 -0.76 -13.79
N MET A 101 -47.39 -1.96 -13.63
CA MET A 101 -47.93 -3.19 -14.23
C MET A 101 -49.12 -3.75 -13.44
N THR A 102 -49.11 -3.61 -12.13
CA THR A 102 -50.11 -4.20 -11.20
C THR A 102 -51.25 -3.23 -10.87
N GLY A 103 -51.11 -1.95 -11.24
CA GLY A 103 -51.99 -0.87 -10.83
C GLY A 103 -53.41 -0.96 -11.40
N GLU A 104 -54.39 -0.59 -10.58
CA GLU A 104 -55.83 -0.53 -10.87
C GLU A 104 -56.22 0.31 -12.11
N THR A 105 -55.25 0.93 -12.79
CA THR A 105 -55.42 1.58 -14.11
C THR A 105 -55.99 0.65 -15.19
N TRP A 106 -55.80 -0.67 -15.11
CA TRP A 106 -56.51 -1.63 -15.97
C TRP A 106 -57.87 -2.09 -15.40
N LYS A 107 -58.23 -1.66 -14.18
CA LYS A 107 -59.49 -1.96 -13.47
C LYS A 107 -60.44 -0.76 -13.34
N LEU A 108 -60.08 0.43 -13.83
CA LEU A 108 -60.80 1.69 -13.53
C LEU A 108 -61.50 2.35 -14.73
N SER A 109 -61.59 1.73 -15.90
CA SER A 109 -62.71 2.09 -16.79
C SER A 109 -63.94 1.33 -16.32
N GLN A 110 -65.06 2.01 -16.04
CA GLN A 110 -66.37 1.36 -16.02
C GLN A 110 -66.42 0.48 -17.29
N GLY A 111 -66.51 -0.84 -17.11
CA GLY A 111 -66.56 -1.75 -18.24
C GLY A 111 -67.72 -1.34 -19.13
N PHE A 112 -67.39 -0.90 -20.36
CA PHE A 112 -68.42 -0.67 -21.36
C PHE A 112 -68.96 -2.05 -21.76
N PRO A 113 -70.28 -2.29 -21.71
CA PRO A 113 -70.85 -3.54 -22.17
C PRO A 113 -70.62 -3.67 -23.68
N VAL A 114 -69.58 -4.41 -24.07
CA VAL A 114 -69.29 -4.71 -25.49
C VAL A 114 -70.29 -5.77 -25.93
N GLY A 115 -71.43 -5.30 -26.44
CA GLY A 115 -72.52 -6.11 -26.97
C GLY A 115 -73.69 -5.30 -27.54
N GLY A 116 -73.49 -4.01 -27.86
CA GLY A 116 -74.50 -3.15 -28.45
C GLY A 116 -73.92 -2.42 -29.66
N GLU A 117 -74.40 -2.84 -30.83
CA GLU A 117 -74.59 -2.12 -32.10
C GLU A 117 -73.44 -1.25 -32.64
N GLU A 118 -73.10 -1.58 -33.88
CA GLU A 118 -72.04 -1.04 -34.71
C GLU A 118 -72.31 0.43 -35.04
N ASP A 119 -71.35 1.32 -34.74
CA ASP A 119 -70.94 2.44 -35.61
C ASP A 119 -70.06 3.42 -34.82
N GLN A 120 -68.74 3.26 -34.92
CA GLN A 120 -67.83 4.38 -34.67
C GLN A 120 -66.60 4.25 -35.57
N MET A 121 -66.68 4.99 -36.68
CA MET A 121 -65.60 5.24 -37.64
C MET A 121 -64.38 5.84 -36.93
N CYS A 122 -63.25 5.15 -36.97
CA CYS A 122 -61.93 5.72 -36.70
C CYS A 122 -61.12 5.70 -38.00
N HIS A 123 -61.04 6.85 -38.64
CA HIS A 123 -60.11 7.12 -39.72
C HIS A 123 -58.67 7.07 -39.19
N ASP A 124 -57.90 6.13 -39.74
CA ASP A 124 -56.50 6.24 -40.20
C ASP A 124 -55.84 4.86 -40.12
N ALA A 125 -56.37 3.94 -40.91
CA ALA A 125 -55.63 2.77 -41.31
C ALA A 125 -54.67 3.22 -42.43
N ASP A 126 -53.37 3.24 -42.14
CA ASP A 126 -52.34 3.09 -43.18
C ASP A 126 -52.64 1.75 -43.89
N VAL A 127 -53.31 1.83 -45.04
CA VAL A 127 -54.08 0.75 -45.69
C VAL A 127 -53.22 -0.43 -46.17
N ASP A 128 -51.88 -0.39 -46.06
CA ASP A 128 -51.04 -1.35 -46.81
C ASP A 128 -50.13 -2.25 -45.95
N LYS A 129 -50.48 -2.52 -44.70
CA LYS A 129 -49.71 -3.46 -43.85
C LYS A 129 -50.59 -4.59 -43.34
N ASN A 130 -50.33 -5.80 -43.84
CA ASN A 130 -50.81 -7.06 -43.26
C ASN A 130 -50.67 -6.99 -41.73
N PRO A 131 -51.73 -7.26 -40.94
CA PRO A 131 -51.69 -7.21 -39.47
C PRO A 131 -50.52 -8.00 -38.87
N ASN A 132 -50.13 -9.10 -39.52
CA ASN A 132 -48.98 -9.93 -39.13
C ASN A 132 -47.66 -9.17 -39.26
N GLU A 133 -47.51 -8.30 -40.26
CA GLU A 133 -46.27 -7.55 -40.49
C GLU A 133 -46.05 -6.48 -39.41
N GLY A 134 -47.11 -5.78 -39.00
CA GLY A 134 -47.08 -4.87 -37.85
C GLY A 134 -46.71 -5.59 -36.54
N ALA A 135 -47.29 -6.77 -36.31
CA ALA A 135 -46.96 -7.61 -35.15
C ALA A 135 -45.51 -8.13 -35.20
N ARG A 136 -45.02 -8.54 -36.38
CA ARG A 136 -43.65 -9.02 -36.60
C ARG A 136 -42.61 -7.92 -36.39
N ARG A 137 -42.87 -6.69 -36.83
CA ARG A 137 -42.00 -5.52 -36.61
C ARG A 137 -41.87 -5.21 -35.12
N ARG A 138 -42.99 -5.22 -34.37
CA ARG A 138 -43.00 -4.99 -32.92
C ARG A 138 -42.27 -6.09 -32.13
N ARG A 139 -42.42 -7.36 -32.53
CA ARG A 139 -41.67 -8.49 -31.95
C ARG A 139 -40.16 -8.39 -32.22
N LYS A 140 -39.76 -8.06 -33.45
CA LYS A 140 -38.33 -7.87 -33.80
C LYS A 140 -37.70 -6.72 -33.01
N LEU A 141 -38.42 -5.61 -32.81
CA LEU A 141 -37.93 -4.47 -32.04
C LEU A 141 -37.72 -4.83 -30.55
N LEU A 142 -38.66 -5.55 -29.94
CA LEU A 142 -38.52 -6.03 -28.56
C LEU A 142 -37.36 -7.03 -28.39
N GLN A 143 -37.14 -7.89 -29.39
CA GLN A 143 -36.09 -8.91 -29.35
C GLN A 143 -34.70 -8.29 -29.48
N THR A 144 -34.52 -7.26 -30.31
CA THR A 144 -33.27 -6.48 -30.38
C THR A 144 -32.99 -5.70 -29.10
N VAL A 145 -34.03 -5.27 -28.37
CA VAL A 145 -33.87 -4.62 -27.05
C VAL A 145 -33.61 -5.63 -25.92
N THR A 146 -33.92 -6.92 -26.11
CA THR A 146 -33.78 -7.97 -25.08
C THR A 146 -32.53 -8.85 -25.28
N GLN A 147 -31.88 -8.81 -26.45
CA GLN A 147 -30.63 -9.53 -26.70
C GLN A 147 -29.42 -8.74 -26.20
N ASP A 148 -29.29 -8.75 -24.87
CA ASP A 148 -28.06 -9.19 -24.21
C ASP A 148 -28.49 -9.72 -22.85
N PRO A 149 -28.24 -11.01 -22.49
CA PRO A 149 -28.28 -11.39 -21.10
C PRO A 149 -27.14 -10.61 -20.44
N VAL A 150 -27.48 -9.47 -19.84
CA VAL A 150 -26.60 -8.72 -18.95
C VAL A 150 -26.06 -9.74 -17.97
N GLN A 151 -24.79 -10.09 -18.13
CA GLN A 151 -24.07 -10.93 -17.20
C GLN A 151 -24.38 -10.38 -15.82
N GLN A 152 -25.05 -11.19 -15.02
CA GLN A 152 -25.30 -10.91 -13.64
C GLN A 152 -23.92 -10.72 -13.02
N GLU A 153 -23.52 -9.45 -12.83
CA GLU A 153 -22.24 -9.09 -12.25
C GLU A 153 -22.23 -9.74 -10.87
N VAL A 154 -21.52 -10.88 -10.78
CA VAL A 154 -21.15 -11.48 -9.51
C VAL A 154 -20.55 -10.33 -8.70
N PRO A 155 -21.11 -9.99 -7.52
CA PRO A 155 -20.64 -8.84 -6.78
C PRO A 155 -19.15 -9.06 -6.51
N LYS A 156 -18.31 -8.30 -7.21
CA LYS A 156 -16.86 -8.28 -6.98
C LYS A 156 -16.71 -7.83 -5.54
N GLN A 157 -16.46 -8.78 -4.64
CA GLN A 157 -16.27 -8.51 -3.24
C GLN A 157 -15.19 -7.43 -3.14
N LYS A 158 -15.56 -6.31 -2.51
CA LYS A 158 -14.66 -5.20 -2.20
C LYS A 158 -13.52 -5.76 -1.35
N LYS A 159 -12.41 -6.12 -2.00
CA LYS A 159 -11.18 -6.45 -1.31
C LYS A 159 -10.68 -5.13 -0.72
N VAL A 160 -10.86 -4.97 0.59
CA VAL A 160 -10.27 -3.85 1.32
C VAL A 160 -8.78 -3.91 1.06
N ILE A 161 -8.24 -2.91 0.35
CA ILE A 161 -6.80 -2.77 0.15
C ILE A 161 -6.25 -2.42 1.52
N VAL A 162 -5.81 -3.44 2.26
CA VAL A 162 -5.02 -3.25 3.47
C VAL A 162 -3.67 -2.74 2.99
N LEU A 163 -3.28 -1.57 3.50
CA LEU A 163 -1.97 -0.98 3.23
C LEU A 163 -0.91 -2.01 3.67
N PRO A 164 0.07 -2.37 2.82
CA PRO A 164 1.08 -3.36 3.19
C PRO A 164 1.87 -2.90 4.41
N ASP A 165 2.23 -3.85 5.27
CA ASP A 165 3.04 -3.59 6.46
C ASP A 165 4.35 -2.90 6.08
N GLU A 166 4.74 -1.90 6.87
CA GLU A 166 6.05 -1.25 6.75
C GLU A 166 7.13 -2.32 6.90
N PRO A 167 8.11 -2.38 5.98
CA PRO A 167 9.15 -3.39 6.06
C PRO A 167 9.96 -3.16 7.34
N SER A 168 10.16 -4.23 8.12
CA SER A 168 10.93 -4.19 9.36
C SER A 168 12.34 -3.67 9.11
N ALA A 169 12.85 -2.88 10.06
CA ALA A 169 14.15 -2.21 10.00
C ALA A 169 15.33 -3.16 9.69
N ASP A 170 15.18 -4.46 9.97
CA ASP A 170 16.20 -5.49 9.75
C ASP A 170 15.82 -6.43 8.60
N THR A 171 15.68 -5.91 7.38
CA THR A 171 15.54 -6.77 6.20
C THR A 171 16.69 -6.56 5.24
N GLU A 172 17.70 -7.39 5.42
CA GLU A 172 18.75 -7.65 4.44
C GLU A 172 18.07 -7.93 3.08
N GLY A 173 18.31 -7.07 2.08
CA GLY A 173 17.69 -7.17 0.76
C GLY A 173 16.43 -6.33 0.49
N LEU A 174 15.96 -5.47 1.42
CA LEU A 174 14.83 -4.54 1.19
C LEU A 174 15.02 -3.69 -0.07
N LEU A 175 16.26 -3.29 -0.33
CA LEU A 175 16.60 -2.44 -1.46
C LEU A 175 16.45 -3.18 -2.81
N SER A 176 16.85 -4.45 -2.86
CA SER A 176 16.62 -5.33 -4.02
C SER A 176 15.13 -5.60 -4.22
N ASP A 177 14.38 -5.86 -3.15
CA ASP A 177 12.93 -6.08 -3.24
C ASP A 177 12.19 -4.82 -3.69
N TRP A 178 12.58 -3.64 -3.17
CA TRP A 178 12.04 -2.36 -3.62
C TRP A 178 12.32 -2.10 -5.10
N MET A 179 13.53 -2.39 -5.57
CA MET A 179 13.88 -2.30 -6.98
C MET A 179 12.99 -3.20 -7.83
N MET A 180 12.81 -4.46 -7.45
CA MET A 180 11.93 -5.39 -8.16
C MET A 180 10.46 -4.93 -8.17
N LYS A 181 9.97 -4.41 -7.03
CA LYS A 181 8.60 -3.90 -6.88
C LYS A 181 8.33 -2.65 -7.72
N THR A 182 9.34 -1.81 -7.91
CA THR A 182 9.27 -0.59 -8.74
C THR A 182 9.54 -0.84 -10.22
N GLY A 183 9.93 -2.07 -10.58
CA GLY A 183 10.19 -2.49 -11.96
C GLY A 183 11.65 -2.33 -12.41
N TYR A 184 12.56 -1.96 -11.50
CA TYR A 184 13.99 -1.92 -11.78
C TYR A 184 14.60 -3.28 -11.44
N HIS A 185 14.94 -4.06 -12.46
CA HIS A 185 15.58 -5.35 -12.24
C HIS A 185 17.06 -5.16 -11.84
N PRO A 186 17.58 -5.77 -10.76
CA PRO A 186 18.96 -5.58 -10.28
C PRO A 186 20.04 -6.09 -11.25
N ALA A 187 19.67 -6.89 -12.24
CA ALA A 187 20.58 -7.26 -13.33
C ALA A 187 20.84 -6.10 -14.30
N LEU A 188 19.85 -5.22 -14.50
CA LEU A 188 19.88 -4.13 -15.47
C LEU A 188 20.17 -2.77 -14.84
N TYR A 189 19.87 -2.62 -13.55
CA TYR A 189 20.02 -1.36 -12.83
C TYR A 189 20.82 -1.58 -11.56
N THR A 190 21.59 -0.56 -11.17
CA THR A 190 22.37 -0.52 -9.94
C THR A 190 22.07 0.76 -9.18
N LEU A 191 22.21 0.73 -7.86
CA LEU A 191 21.99 1.89 -7.01
C LEU A 191 23.32 2.56 -6.68
N CYS A 192 23.34 3.88 -6.83
CA CYS A 192 24.51 4.70 -6.57
C CYS A 192 24.21 5.74 -5.51
N THR A 193 25.14 5.97 -4.59
CA THR A 193 25.08 7.11 -3.68
C THR A 193 25.40 8.40 -4.43
N SER A 194 24.81 9.53 -4.01
CA SER A 194 25.07 10.83 -4.63
C SER A 194 26.45 11.39 -4.27
N TYR A 195 26.85 11.36 -2.99
CA TYR A 195 28.14 11.88 -2.53
C TYR A 195 28.70 11.14 -1.30
N PRO A 196 29.95 10.61 -1.35
CA PRO A 196 30.74 10.38 -2.56
C PRO A 196 30.04 9.35 -3.46
N ARG A 197 30.19 9.49 -4.79
CA ARG A 197 29.51 8.61 -5.74
C ARG A 197 30.10 7.21 -5.68
N LYS A 198 29.34 6.26 -5.14
CA LYS A 198 29.75 4.87 -4.96
C LYS A 198 28.62 3.96 -5.42
N VAL A 199 28.96 2.99 -6.26
CA VAL A 199 28.03 1.92 -6.66
C VAL A 199 27.81 1.02 -5.45
N LEU A 200 26.55 0.81 -5.09
CA LEU A 200 26.17 -0.07 -4.00
C LEU A 200 26.05 -1.50 -4.53
N VAL A 201 26.87 -2.38 -3.99
CA VAL A 201 26.74 -3.82 -4.24
C VAL A 201 25.65 -4.33 -3.31
N ILE A 202 24.45 -4.50 -3.86
CA ILE A 202 23.29 -4.98 -3.10
C ILE A 202 23.40 -6.51 -2.99
N ALA A 203 24.26 -6.98 -2.10
CA ALA A 203 24.30 -8.38 -1.73
C ALA A 203 23.21 -8.66 -0.69
N ALA A 204 22.57 -9.84 -0.76
CA ALA A 204 21.43 -10.19 0.09
C ALA A 204 21.80 -10.35 1.57
N ASP A 205 23.09 -10.35 1.90
CA ASP A 205 23.70 -10.53 3.22
C ASP A 205 24.37 -9.25 3.76
N MET A 206 24.23 -8.11 3.05
CA MET A 206 24.88 -6.86 3.43
C MET A 206 23.93 -5.95 4.22
N SER A 207 24.38 -5.51 5.40
CA SER A 207 23.67 -4.51 6.19
C SER A 207 23.72 -3.12 5.53
N LEU A 208 22.68 -2.29 5.75
CA LEU A 208 22.62 -0.93 5.22
C LEU A 208 23.82 -0.07 5.67
N GLU A 209 24.31 -0.30 6.89
CA GLU A 209 25.47 0.39 7.44
C GLU A 209 26.76 0.02 6.72
N GLU A 210 26.94 -1.26 6.36
CA GLU A 210 28.10 -1.72 5.59
C GLU A 210 28.06 -1.21 4.15
N ALA A 211 26.86 -1.02 3.61
CA ALA A 211 26.64 -0.31 2.35
C ALA A 211 26.96 1.20 2.45
N GLY A 212 27.21 1.74 3.66
CA GLY A 212 27.53 3.15 3.92
C GLY A 212 26.30 4.05 4.04
N ILE A 213 25.12 3.48 4.24
CA ILE A 213 23.85 4.20 4.40
C ILE A 213 23.56 4.34 5.89
N HIS A 214 24.04 5.43 6.50
CA HIS A 214 23.87 5.67 7.94
C HIS A 214 22.65 6.54 8.30
N ALA A 215 22.14 7.36 7.37
CA ALA A 215 20.93 8.18 7.53
C ALA A 215 20.46 8.70 6.17
N ASN A 216 19.20 9.15 6.04
CA ASN A 216 18.55 9.83 4.89
C ASN A 216 19.45 10.05 3.66
N THR A 217 19.80 8.97 2.97
CA THR A 217 20.72 8.99 1.83
C THR A 217 19.90 8.97 0.56
N VAL A 218 20.22 9.87 -0.36
CA VAL A 218 19.62 9.87 -1.70
C VAL A 218 20.36 8.84 -2.53
N LEU A 219 19.59 7.85 -3.03
CA LEU A 219 20.07 6.81 -3.93
C LEU A 219 19.58 7.09 -5.34
N ASN A 220 20.50 6.99 -6.30
CA ASN A 220 20.22 7.14 -7.71
C ASN A 220 20.17 5.75 -8.35
N VAL A 221 19.14 5.50 -9.16
CA VAL A 221 19.05 4.28 -9.98
C VAL A 221 19.76 4.56 -11.30
N GLU A 222 20.81 3.81 -11.59
CA GLU A 222 21.62 3.92 -12.81
C GLU A 222 21.58 2.60 -13.59
N GLU A 223 21.70 2.65 -14.91
CA GLU A 223 21.80 1.45 -15.74
C GLU A 223 23.12 0.72 -15.49
N ASN A 224 23.07 -0.60 -15.40
CA ASN A 224 24.24 -1.42 -15.21
C ASN A 224 24.98 -1.58 -16.54
N GLU A 225 26.20 -1.04 -16.60
CA GLU A 225 27.12 -1.11 -17.74
C GLU A 225 27.39 -2.56 -18.20
N GLN A 226 27.20 -3.57 -17.33
CA GLN A 226 27.42 -4.98 -17.65
C GLN A 226 26.34 -5.59 -18.55
N SER A 227 25.22 -4.89 -18.79
CA SER A 227 24.12 -5.37 -19.64
C SER A 227 24.23 -4.97 -21.11
N ILE A 228 25.24 -4.14 -21.46
CA ILE A 228 25.43 -3.57 -22.81
C ILE A 228 26.39 -4.43 -23.67
N THR A 229 26.83 -5.61 -23.17
CA THR A 229 27.73 -6.51 -23.93
C THR A 229 26.97 -7.63 -24.65
#